data_AF-A0A529Y7F0-F1
#
_entry.id   AF-A0A529Y7F0-F1
#
_cell.length_a   1.000
_cell.length_b   1.000
_cell.length_c   1.000
_cell.angle_alpha   90.00
_cell.angle_beta   90.00
_cell.angle_gamma   90.00
#
_symmetry.space_group_name_H-M   'P 1'
#
loop_
_entity.id
_entity.type
_entity.pdbx_description
1 polymer ?
#
loop_
_entity_poly.entity_id
_entity_poly.type
_entity_poly.pdbx_seq_one_letter_code
_entity_poly.pdbx_strand_id
1 'polypeptide(L)'
;MTMTAVTIVGAGLGGLTLARVLHTHGIAVMVYEAEASASARTQGGQIDVHEHNGQIALEAAGLTEAFHAIIHQGGAASRVLDRHGTVLLEEADDGGRPEVLRGDLRRILIDSLPADTVRWGKKLAGVAALGAGRHELTFTDGSAVETELLVGADGAWSKVRPLLSDATPRYVGATFIETYLYDVD
;
A
#
# COMPACT_ATOMS: atom_id res chain seq x y z
N MET A 1 -4.42 26.04 11.26
CA MET A 1 -3.67 24.82 10.90
C MET A 1 -3.83 23.81 12.01
N THR A 2 -4.24 22.59 11.68
CA THR A 2 -4.28 21.46 12.62
C THR A 2 -2.91 20.79 12.63
N MET A 3 -2.30 20.64 13.80
CA MET A 3 -1.02 19.95 13.96
C MET A 3 -1.27 18.46 14.25
N THR A 4 -0.61 17.59 13.50
CA THR A 4 -0.66 16.13 13.71
C THR A 4 0.73 15.63 14.14
N ALA A 5 0.77 14.72 15.12
CA ALA A 5 2.03 14.14 15.59
C ALA A 5 2.72 13.28 14.51
N VAL A 6 1.95 12.41 13.83
CA VAL A 6 2.44 11.58 12.73
C VAL A 6 1.56 11.72 11.50
N THR A 7 2.17 12.07 10.38
CA THR A 7 1.50 12.14 9.07
C THR A 7 2.14 11.17 8.10
N ILE A 8 1.31 10.33 7.48
CA ILE A 8 1.68 9.42 6.39
C ILE A 8 1.08 9.96 5.09
N VAL A 9 1.87 10.03 4.03
CA VAL A 9 1.37 10.37 2.69
C VAL A 9 1.31 9.10 1.87
N GLY A 10 0.12 8.70 1.44
CA GLY A 10 -0.16 7.48 0.68
C GLY A 10 -0.86 6.40 1.50
N ALA A 11 -2.07 6.03 1.07
CA ALA A 11 -2.86 4.90 1.58
C ALA A 11 -2.74 3.67 0.67
N GLY A 12 -1.50 3.37 0.26
CA GLY A 12 -1.12 2.05 -0.26
C GLY A 12 -0.90 1.06 0.89
N LEU A 13 -0.61 -0.21 0.56
CA LEU A 13 -0.42 -1.28 1.55
C LEU A 13 0.57 -0.89 2.65
N GLY A 14 1.77 -0.43 2.30
CA GLY A 14 2.80 -0.05 3.29
C GLY A 14 2.38 1.10 4.21
N GLY A 15 1.73 2.15 3.67
CA GLY A 15 1.26 3.29 4.46
C GLY A 15 0.14 2.90 5.42
N LEU A 16 -0.81 2.07 4.94
CA LEU A 16 -1.91 1.58 5.77
C LEU A 16 -1.45 0.57 6.82
N THR A 17 -0.52 -0.32 6.50
CA THR A 17 0.09 -1.23 7.48
C THR A 17 0.78 -0.45 8.60
N LEU A 18 1.58 0.57 8.26
CA LEU A 18 2.20 1.42 9.27
C LEU A 18 1.15 2.15 10.11
N ALA A 19 0.13 2.73 9.48
CA ALA A 19 -0.95 3.41 10.19
C ALA A 19 -1.63 2.48 11.21
N ARG A 20 -1.89 1.23 10.81
CA ARG A 20 -2.51 0.24 11.68
C ARG A 20 -1.60 -0.17 12.82
N VAL A 21 -0.33 -0.45 12.57
CA VAL A 21 0.65 -0.78 13.62
C VAL A 21 0.75 0.36 14.64
N LEU A 22 0.87 1.62 14.20
CA LEU A 22 0.89 2.78 15.09
C LEU A 22 -0.40 2.89 15.92
N HIS A 23 -1.55 2.67 15.30
CA HIS A 23 -2.84 2.69 15.99
C HIS A 23 -2.94 1.62 17.09
N THR A 24 -2.48 0.38 16.83
CA THR A 24 -2.45 -0.69 17.86
C THR A 24 -1.56 -0.34 19.06
N HIS A 25 -0.61 0.58 18.89
CA HIS A 25 0.27 1.09 19.94
C HIS A 25 -0.22 2.43 20.55
N GLY A 26 -1.44 2.86 20.23
CA GLY A 26 -2.02 4.10 20.77
C GLY A 26 -1.44 5.39 20.21
N ILE A 27 -0.72 5.32 19.09
CA ILE A 27 -0.11 6.49 18.44
C ILE A 27 -1.10 7.05 17.40
N ALA A 28 -1.48 8.31 17.57
CA ALA A 28 -2.35 9.01 16.63
C ALA A 28 -1.62 9.29 15.31
N VAL A 29 -2.27 8.96 14.19
CA VAL A 29 -1.72 9.11 12.84
C VAL A 29 -2.79 9.60 11.88
N MET A 30 -2.40 10.47 10.95
CA MET A 30 -3.22 10.80 9.79
C MET A 30 -2.59 10.30 8.49
N VAL A 31 -3.39 9.69 7.64
CA VAL A 31 -2.99 9.27 6.29
C VAL A 31 -3.64 10.20 5.27
N TYR A 32 -2.87 10.80 4.38
CA TYR A 32 -3.39 11.60 3.26
C TYR A 32 -3.22 10.83 1.96
N GLU A 33 -4.32 10.66 1.22
CA GLU A 33 -4.37 9.87 -0.01
C GLU A 33 -4.93 10.69 -1.17
N ALA A 34 -4.29 10.59 -2.33
CA ALA A 34 -4.67 11.29 -3.55
C ALA A 34 -5.97 10.76 -4.18
N GLU A 35 -6.25 9.46 -4.06
CA GLU A 35 -7.50 8.86 -4.52
C GLU A 35 -8.73 9.50 -3.84
N ALA A 36 -9.81 9.66 -4.60
CA ALA A 36 -11.04 10.30 -4.10
C ALA A 36 -11.79 9.46 -3.04
N SER A 37 -11.57 8.15 -3.03
CA SER A 37 -12.17 7.20 -2.08
C SER A 37 -11.42 5.86 -2.11
N ALA A 38 -11.73 4.98 -1.17
CA ALA A 38 -11.17 3.62 -1.10
C ALA A 38 -11.42 2.79 -2.38
N SER A 39 -12.50 3.07 -3.11
CA SER A 39 -12.93 2.37 -4.33
C SER A 39 -12.69 3.16 -5.62
N ALA A 40 -11.91 4.24 -5.59
CA ALA A 40 -11.74 5.13 -6.74
C ALA A 40 -11.11 4.46 -7.98
N ARG A 41 -10.39 3.35 -7.81
CA ARG A 41 -9.88 2.51 -8.90
C ARG A 41 -9.70 1.07 -8.44
N THR A 42 -9.59 0.17 -9.41
CA THR A 42 -9.13 -1.21 -9.19
C THR A 42 -7.69 -1.20 -8.64
N GLN A 43 -7.39 -2.16 -7.77
CA GLN A 43 -6.12 -2.21 -7.05
C GLN A 43 -5.13 -3.22 -7.65
N GLY A 44 -5.32 -3.64 -8.90
CA GLY A 44 -4.49 -4.63 -9.60
C GLY A 44 -4.86 -6.07 -9.25
N GLY A 45 -3.98 -7.00 -9.59
CA GLY A 45 -4.14 -8.43 -9.36
C GLY A 45 -3.79 -8.92 -7.95
N GLN A 46 -3.25 -10.13 -7.90
CA GLN A 46 -2.86 -10.80 -6.67
C GLN A 46 -1.49 -10.33 -6.16
N ILE A 47 -1.24 -10.54 -4.88
CA ILE A 47 0.06 -10.34 -4.23
C ILE A 47 0.32 -11.53 -3.30
N ASP A 48 1.52 -12.07 -3.37
CA ASP A 48 2.00 -13.09 -2.46
C ASP A 48 2.54 -12.46 -1.18
N VAL A 49 2.19 -13.04 -0.05
CA VAL A 49 2.55 -12.52 1.27
C VAL A 49 3.38 -13.56 2.01
N HIS A 50 4.70 -13.37 2.00
CA HIS A 50 5.64 -14.32 2.59
C HIS A 50 5.64 -14.29 4.12
N GLU A 51 5.84 -15.47 4.72
CA GLU A 51 6.00 -15.68 6.17
C GLU A 51 7.09 -14.79 6.78
N HIS A 52 8.24 -14.66 6.13
CA HIS A 52 9.41 -13.95 6.68
C HIS A 52 9.32 -12.42 6.62
N ASN A 53 8.27 -11.84 6.03
CA ASN A 53 8.11 -10.39 5.95
C ASN A 53 6.65 -9.89 6.09
N GLY A 54 5.80 -10.11 5.09
CA GLY A 54 4.48 -9.53 4.99
C GLY A 54 3.54 -10.07 6.06
N GLN A 55 3.65 -11.36 6.37
CA GLN A 55 2.85 -11.95 7.44
C GLN A 55 3.25 -11.42 8.82
N ILE A 56 4.55 -11.22 9.09
CA ILE A 56 5.03 -10.57 10.32
C ILE A 56 4.45 -9.15 10.44
N ALA A 57 4.37 -8.40 9.33
CA ALA A 57 3.79 -7.06 9.34
C ALA A 57 2.27 -7.07 9.62
N LEU A 58 1.55 -8.09 9.13
CA LEU A 58 0.11 -8.27 9.38
C LEU A 58 -0.15 -8.75 10.82
N GLU A 59 0.72 -9.59 11.37
CA GLU A 59 0.68 -9.97 12.78
C GLU A 59 0.88 -8.75 13.68
N ALA A 60 1.90 -7.93 13.40
CA ALA A 60 2.14 -6.68 14.12
C ALA A 60 0.97 -5.69 14.00
N ALA A 61 0.21 -5.75 12.90
CA ALA A 61 -1.01 -4.96 12.68
C ALA A 61 -2.25 -5.56 13.40
N GLY A 62 -2.14 -6.77 13.96
CA GLY A 62 -3.24 -7.51 14.57
C GLY A 62 -4.28 -7.99 13.56
N LEU A 63 -3.85 -8.34 12.35
CA LEU A 63 -4.73 -8.68 11.21
C LEU A 63 -4.56 -10.10 10.68
N THR A 64 -3.86 -10.98 11.38
CA THR A 64 -3.61 -12.37 10.97
C THR A 64 -4.90 -13.11 10.56
N GLU A 65 -5.95 -13.08 11.40
CA GLU A 65 -7.21 -13.75 11.10
C GLU A 65 -7.94 -13.16 9.89
N ALA A 66 -7.98 -11.82 9.78
CA ALA A 66 -8.59 -11.14 8.64
C ALA A 66 -7.83 -11.43 7.33
N PHE A 67 -6.51 -11.56 7.41
CA PHE A 67 -5.67 -11.96 6.30
C PHE A 67 -5.94 -13.42 5.89
N HIS A 68 -5.97 -14.36 6.83
CA HIS A 68 -6.29 -15.76 6.54
C HIS A 68 -7.65 -15.94 5.86
N ALA A 69 -8.64 -15.11 6.22
CA ALA A 69 -9.98 -15.14 5.65
C ALA A 69 -10.05 -14.70 4.17
N ILE A 70 -9.02 -14.02 3.65
CA ILE A 70 -8.97 -13.54 2.25
C ILE A 70 -7.98 -14.31 1.38
N ILE A 71 -7.31 -15.34 1.91
CA ILE A 71 -6.38 -16.17 1.15
C ILE A 71 -7.12 -16.87 0.02
N HIS A 72 -6.62 -16.70 -1.20
CA HIS A 72 -7.04 -17.47 -2.35
C HIS A 72 -6.41 -18.86 -2.29
N GLN A 73 -7.19 -19.85 -1.84
CA GLN A 73 -6.74 -21.23 -1.70
C GLN A 73 -6.27 -21.79 -3.06
N GLY A 74 -5.04 -22.30 -3.12
CA GLY A 74 -4.43 -22.79 -4.37
C GLY A 74 -3.86 -21.67 -5.25
N GLY A 75 -4.03 -20.40 -4.87
CA GLY A 75 -3.62 -19.25 -5.67
C GLY A 75 -2.11 -19.16 -5.88
N ALA A 76 -1.31 -19.73 -4.98
CA ALA A 76 0.15 -19.74 -5.09
C ALA A 76 0.68 -20.86 -6.01
N ALA A 77 -0.17 -21.79 -6.46
CA ALA A 77 0.21 -22.80 -7.42
C ALA A 77 0.59 -22.15 -8.76
N SER A 78 1.72 -22.56 -9.33
CA SER A 78 2.31 -21.92 -10.50
C SER A 78 2.64 -22.94 -11.58
N ARG A 79 2.47 -22.56 -12.84
CA ARG A 79 2.96 -23.33 -14.00
C ARG A 79 3.66 -22.41 -14.97
N VAL A 80 4.80 -22.86 -15.48
CA VAL A 80 5.50 -22.22 -16.60
C VAL A 80 5.27 -23.09 -17.83
N LEU A 81 4.73 -22.49 -18.89
CA LEU A 81 4.41 -23.18 -20.14
C LEU A 81 5.26 -22.62 -21.28
N ASP A 82 5.62 -23.47 -22.24
CA ASP A 82 6.11 -22.99 -23.52
C ASP A 82 4.97 -22.45 -24.39
N ARG A 83 5.31 -21.91 -25.57
CA ARG A 83 4.34 -21.33 -26.51
C ARG A 83 3.29 -22.32 -27.06
N HIS A 84 3.50 -23.63 -26.89
CA HIS A 84 2.61 -24.69 -27.34
C HIS A 84 1.78 -25.28 -26.19
N GLY A 85 1.91 -24.72 -24.98
CA GLY A 85 1.24 -25.22 -23.79
C GLY A 85 1.93 -26.41 -23.13
N THR A 86 3.17 -26.74 -23.51
CA THR A 86 3.94 -27.78 -22.82
C THR A 86 4.36 -27.25 -21.46
N VAL A 87 4.03 -27.99 -20.38
CA VAL A 87 4.46 -27.63 -19.03
C VAL A 87 5.98 -27.82 -18.92
N LEU A 88 6.67 -26.73 -18.59
CA LEU A 88 8.12 -26.69 -18.35
C LEU A 88 8.45 -26.75 -16.86
N LEU A 89 7.58 -26.19 -16.03
CA LEU A 89 7.67 -26.20 -14.57
C LEU A 89 6.25 -26.22 -13.99
N GLU A 90 6.07 -26.94 -12.90
CA GLU A 90 4.86 -26.93 -12.09
C GLU A 90 5.23 -26.94 -10.61
N GLU A 91 4.67 -26.00 -9.88
CA GLU A 91 4.84 -25.84 -8.44
C GLU A 91 3.46 -25.87 -7.79
N ALA A 92 3.27 -26.78 -6.83
CA ALA A 92 2.07 -26.82 -6.03
C ALA A 92 2.06 -25.66 -5.02
N ASP A 93 0.87 -25.27 -4.59
CA ASP A 93 0.71 -24.38 -3.43
C ASP A 93 1.17 -25.11 -2.16
N ASP A 94 2.22 -24.59 -1.53
CA ASP A 94 2.79 -25.12 -0.28
C ASP A 94 2.34 -24.33 0.97
N GLY A 95 1.53 -23.27 0.77
CA GLY A 95 1.03 -22.41 1.84
C GLY A 95 2.04 -21.39 2.40
N GLY A 96 3.29 -21.35 1.95
CA GLY A 96 4.33 -20.48 2.54
C GLY A 96 4.28 -19.02 2.08
N ARG A 97 3.64 -18.75 0.93
CA ARG A 97 3.45 -17.40 0.36
C ARG A 97 2.05 -17.23 -0.22
N PRO A 98 1.00 -17.35 0.60
CA PRO A 98 -0.37 -17.31 0.12
C PRO A 98 -0.66 -16.04 -0.68
N GLU A 99 -1.45 -16.22 -1.73
CA GLU A 99 -1.89 -15.16 -2.64
C GLU A 99 -3.20 -14.57 -2.15
N VAL A 100 -3.29 -13.24 -2.19
CA VAL A 100 -4.52 -12.48 -1.91
C VAL A 100 -4.74 -11.43 -2.97
N LEU A 101 -6.00 -11.05 -3.21
CA LEU A 101 -6.27 -9.87 -4.04
C LEU A 101 -5.74 -8.62 -3.32
N ARG A 102 -4.91 -7.83 -4.00
CA ARG A 102 -4.35 -6.59 -3.44
C ARG A 102 -5.42 -5.62 -2.94
N GLY A 103 -6.58 -5.60 -3.61
CA GLY A 103 -7.74 -4.81 -3.20
C GLY A 103 -8.33 -5.26 -1.86
N ASP A 104 -8.43 -6.56 -1.62
CA ASP A 104 -8.96 -7.11 -0.37
C ASP A 104 -8.01 -6.88 0.79
N LEU A 105 -6.71 -7.07 0.56
CA LEU A 105 -5.69 -6.75 1.56
C LEU A 105 -5.71 -5.26 1.95
N ARG A 106 -5.86 -4.36 0.96
CA ARG A 106 -6.01 -2.93 1.22
C ARG A 106 -7.28 -2.63 2.01
N ARG A 107 -8.38 -3.30 1.69
CA ARG A 107 -9.68 -3.13 2.36
C ARG A 107 -9.61 -3.52 3.83
N ILE A 108 -9.07 -4.70 4.17
CA ILE A 108 -8.95 -5.10 5.58
C ILE A 108 -8.08 -4.11 6.39
N LEU A 109 -7.06 -3.54 5.76
CA LEU A 109 -6.22 -2.52 6.39
C LEU A 109 -6.98 -1.21 6.62
N ILE A 110 -7.75 -0.73 5.64
CA ILE A 110 -8.58 0.48 5.78
C ILE A 110 -9.65 0.28 6.86
N ASP A 111 -10.39 -0.82 6.80
CA ASP A 111 -11.51 -1.12 7.69
C ASP A 111 -11.05 -1.34 9.14
N SER A 112 -9.77 -1.67 9.35
CA SER A 112 -9.17 -1.83 10.67
C SER A 112 -8.79 -0.50 11.35
N LEU A 113 -8.85 0.62 10.64
CA LEU A 113 -8.50 1.93 11.18
C LEU A 113 -9.75 2.66 11.71
N PRO A 114 -9.60 3.55 12.70
CA PRO A 114 -10.67 4.47 13.07
C PRO A 114 -11.21 5.23 11.85
N ALA A 115 -12.50 5.56 11.91
CA ALA A 115 -13.08 6.49 10.95
C ALA A 115 -12.25 7.77 10.88
N ASP A 116 -12.18 8.36 9.69
CA ASP A 116 -11.43 9.57 9.41
C ASP A 116 -9.89 9.47 9.46
N THR A 117 -9.28 8.33 9.83
CA THR A 117 -7.82 8.16 9.80
C THR A 117 -7.23 8.40 8.41
N VAL A 118 -7.98 8.09 7.34
CA VAL A 118 -7.59 8.38 5.96
C VAL A 118 -8.34 9.61 5.45
N ARG A 119 -7.61 10.63 5.02
CA ARG A 119 -8.09 11.82 4.33
C ARG A 119 -7.91 11.64 2.83
N TRP A 120 -9.01 11.23 2.18
CA TRP A 120 -9.10 11.04 0.73
C TRP A 120 -9.13 12.36 -0.05
N GLY A 121 -8.81 12.31 -1.34
CA GLY A 121 -8.79 13.47 -2.25
C GLY A 121 -7.65 14.46 -1.95
N LYS A 122 -6.64 14.04 -1.17
CA LYS A 122 -5.53 14.86 -0.70
C LYS A 122 -4.25 14.50 -1.44
N LYS A 123 -4.19 14.91 -2.72
CA LYS A 123 -3.00 14.75 -3.54
C LYS A 123 -1.94 15.77 -3.13
N LEU A 124 -0.80 15.27 -2.63
CA LEU A 124 0.32 16.11 -2.22
C LEU A 124 0.94 16.82 -3.43
N ALA A 125 1.07 18.14 -3.34
CA ALA A 125 1.71 18.98 -4.33
C ALA A 125 3.19 19.23 -3.98
N GLY A 126 3.49 19.48 -2.70
CA GLY A 126 4.85 19.72 -2.23
C GLY A 126 4.99 19.64 -0.72
N VAL A 127 6.24 19.60 -0.27
CA VAL A 127 6.61 19.61 1.15
C VAL A 127 7.66 20.68 1.37
N ALA A 128 7.50 21.48 2.43
CA ALA A 128 8.48 22.47 2.87
C ALA A 128 8.92 22.17 4.31
N ALA A 129 10.22 22.23 4.57
CA ALA A 129 10.73 22.15 5.94
C ALA A 129 10.48 23.49 6.65
N LEU A 130 9.88 23.43 7.84
CA LEU A 130 9.60 24.60 8.68
C LEU A 130 10.64 24.81 9.80
N GLY A 131 11.68 23.96 9.83
CA GLY A 131 12.67 23.92 10.90
C GLY A 131 12.20 23.11 12.12
N ALA A 132 13.15 22.76 12.99
CA ALA A 132 12.92 21.95 14.20
C ALA A 132 12.21 20.61 13.93
N GLY A 133 12.48 19.98 12.78
CA GLY A 133 11.88 18.70 12.37
C GLY A 133 10.45 18.80 11.81
N ARG A 134 9.85 20.00 11.78
CA ARG A 134 8.48 20.19 11.28
C ARG A 134 8.44 20.37 9.76
N HIS A 135 7.33 19.93 9.18
CA HIS A 135 7.09 20.00 7.75
C HIS A 135 5.68 20.54 7.46
N GLU A 136 5.58 21.41 6.46
CA GLU A 136 4.32 21.80 5.85
C GLU A 136 4.09 20.96 4.59
N LEU A 137 2.91 20.35 4.50
CA LEU A 137 2.44 19.63 3.32
C LEU A 137 1.39 20.49 2.63
N THR A 138 1.59 20.78 1.35
CA THR A 138 0.62 21.50 0.52
C THR A 138 -0.04 20.54 -0.47
N PHE A 139 -1.35 20.58 -0.57
CA PHE A 139 -2.13 19.70 -1.44
C PHE A 139 -2.63 20.44 -2.69
N THR A 140 -2.99 19.70 -3.73
CA THR A 140 -3.45 20.29 -5.00
C THR A 140 -4.79 21.03 -4.90
N ASP A 141 -5.55 20.82 -3.82
CA ASP A 141 -6.79 21.57 -3.53
C ASP A 141 -6.52 22.91 -2.81
N GLY A 142 -5.24 23.27 -2.60
CA GLY A 142 -4.82 24.48 -1.91
C GLY A 142 -4.81 24.38 -0.39
N SER A 143 -5.26 23.26 0.19
CA SER A 143 -5.15 23.05 1.63
C SER A 143 -3.71 22.73 2.06
N ALA A 144 -3.39 23.00 3.32
CA ALA A 144 -2.09 22.73 3.91
C ALA A 144 -2.22 22.18 5.33
N VAL A 145 -1.26 21.33 5.72
CA VAL A 145 -1.18 20.75 7.07
C VAL A 145 0.26 20.76 7.56
N GLU A 146 0.45 20.93 8.86
CA GLU A 146 1.76 20.82 9.51
C GLU A 146 1.87 19.50 10.27
N THR A 147 3.07 18.91 10.26
CA THR A 147 3.37 17.67 10.98
C THR A 147 4.74 17.72 11.63
N GLU A 148 4.87 17.03 12.77
CA GLU A 148 6.14 16.88 13.49
C GLU A 148 6.92 15.64 13.02
N LEU A 149 6.21 14.59 12.61
CA LEU A 149 6.78 13.42 11.94
C LEU A 149 6.10 13.22 10.58
N LEU A 150 6.89 13.11 9.52
CA LEU A 150 6.42 12.85 8.16
C LEU A 150 6.95 11.51 7.65
N VAL A 151 6.05 10.65 7.19
CA VAL A 151 6.38 9.40 6.50
C VAL A 151 5.90 9.45 5.06
N GLY A 152 6.83 9.28 4.11
CA GLY A 152 6.53 9.15 2.68
C GLY A 152 6.23 7.70 2.32
N ALA A 153 4.95 7.38 2.09
CA ALA A 153 4.47 6.11 1.58
C ALA A 153 3.73 6.29 0.23
N ASP A 154 4.10 7.33 -0.52
CA ASP A 154 3.42 7.88 -1.69
C ASP A 154 3.93 7.32 -3.03
N GLY A 155 4.47 6.10 -2.99
CA GLY A 155 4.83 5.30 -4.16
C GLY A 155 6.07 5.76 -4.93
N ALA A 156 6.29 5.16 -6.10
CA ALA A 156 7.52 5.36 -6.89
C ALA A 156 7.76 6.83 -7.29
N TRP A 157 6.70 7.61 -7.49
CA TRP A 157 6.76 9.02 -7.88
C TRP A 157 6.61 10.00 -6.69
N SER A 158 7.04 9.55 -5.51
CA SER A 158 6.97 10.28 -4.24
C SER A 158 7.37 11.75 -4.33
N LYS A 159 6.56 12.61 -3.68
CA LYS A 159 6.85 14.03 -3.40
C LYS A 159 7.57 14.24 -2.08
N VAL A 160 7.59 13.23 -1.20
CA VAL A 160 8.32 13.27 0.07
C VAL A 160 9.80 12.88 -0.11
N ARG A 161 10.11 11.92 -0.98
CA ARG A 161 11.47 11.39 -1.20
C ARG A 161 12.56 12.46 -1.41
N PRO A 162 12.35 13.58 -2.14
CA PRO A 162 13.36 14.62 -2.33
C PRO A 162 13.93 15.24 -1.05
N LEU A 163 13.26 15.10 0.10
CA LEU A 163 13.78 15.52 1.40
C LEU A 163 14.98 14.66 1.87
N LEU A 164 15.11 13.44 1.35
CA LEU A 164 16.12 12.45 1.77
C LEU A 164 17.05 12.01 0.63
N SER A 165 16.55 12.01 -0.61
CA SER A 165 17.30 11.53 -1.77
C SER A 165 16.80 12.15 -3.08
N ASP A 166 17.74 12.43 -3.98
CA ASP A 166 17.48 12.87 -5.36
C ASP A 166 17.14 11.72 -6.32
N ALA A 167 17.07 10.48 -5.83
CA ALA A 167 16.78 9.31 -6.64
C ALA A 167 15.43 9.46 -7.38
N THR A 168 15.44 9.10 -8.67
CA THR A 168 14.26 9.12 -9.53
C THR A 168 14.02 7.73 -10.14
N PRO A 169 12.75 7.34 -10.37
CA PRO A 169 12.44 6.09 -11.07
C PRO A 169 13.10 6.07 -12.45
N ARG A 170 13.61 4.89 -12.83
CA ARG A 170 14.22 4.65 -14.14
C ARG A 170 13.47 3.51 -14.83
N TYR A 171 13.25 3.66 -16.13
CA TYR A 171 12.65 2.60 -16.94
C TYR A 171 13.61 1.40 -17.01
N VAL A 172 13.10 0.20 -16.74
CA VAL A 172 13.90 -1.03 -16.67
C VAL A 172 14.00 -1.78 -18.01
N GLY A 173 13.43 -1.22 -19.09
CA GLY A 173 13.44 -1.87 -20.41
C GLY A 173 12.25 -2.80 -20.68
N ALA A 174 11.34 -2.99 -19.71
CA ALA A 174 10.18 -3.87 -19.83
C ALA A 174 8.87 -3.11 -19.62
N THR A 175 7.86 -3.45 -20.43
CA THR A 175 6.49 -2.97 -20.30
C THR A 175 5.56 -4.15 -20.12
N PHE A 176 4.65 -4.05 -19.15
CA PHE A 176 3.63 -5.05 -18.87
C PHE A 176 2.28 -4.54 -19.40
N ILE A 177 1.54 -5.41 -20.08
CA ILE A 177 0.16 -5.15 -20.50
C ILE A 177 -0.70 -6.16 -19.74
N GLU A 178 -1.63 -5.65 -18.93
CA GLU A 178 -2.58 -6.47 -18.18
C GLU A 178 -3.94 -6.40 -18.87
N THR A 179 -4.62 -7.55 -18.95
CA THR A 179 -6.02 -7.66 -19.39
C THR A 179 -6.74 -8.64 -18.47
N TYR A 180 -8.06 -8.51 -18.41
CA TYR A 180 -8.91 -9.35 -17.56
C TYR A 180 -9.86 -10.12 -18.47
N LEU A 181 -9.87 -11.45 -18.31
CA LEU A 181 -10.83 -12.34 -18.95
C LEU A 181 -11.79 -12.81 -17.86
N TYR A 182 -13.05 -12.38 -17.95
CA TYR A 182 -14.07 -12.68 -16.92
C TYR A 182 -14.83 -13.97 -17.22
N ASP A 183 -14.87 -14.39 -18.48
CA ASP A 183 -15.58 -15.58 -18.97
C ASP A 183 -14.57 -16.58 -19.53
N VAL A 184 -13.86 -17.27 -18.64
CA VAL A 184 -12.96 -18.38 -18.99
C VAL A 184 -13.65 -19.71 -18.62
N ASP A 185 -14.06 -20.44 -19.66
CA ASP A 185 -14.55 -21.83 -19.56
C ASP A 185 -13.42 -22.83 -19.27
#